data_AF-A0A7S2GYE3-F1
#
_entry.id   AF-A0A7S2GYE3-F1
#
_cell.length_a   1.000
_cell.length_b   1.000
_cell.length_c   1.000
_cell.angle_alpha   90.00
_cell.angle_beta   90.00
_cell.angle_gamma   90.00
#
_symmetry.space_group_name_H-M   'P 1'
#
loop_
_entity.id
_entity.type
_entity.pdbx_description
1 polymer ?
#
loop_
_entity_poly.entity_id
_entity_poly.type
_entity_poly.pdbx_seq_one_letter_code
_entity_poly.pdbx_strand_id
1 'polypeptide(L)'
;PLEHEESGFSSSLDSIRQQEDEHMEMIVGEMAKLKVDLLLVGGSVCYTAKEKLLKRGIALAVGVKPSVLARVSRCTNTPVLLSPAQVLGAMPGTCGRWRVENVSVPVEPPSIAAGMSVLPAAVPPRVVTSGSSGLMPSPACGGSMGIA
;
A
#
# COMPACT_ATOMS: atom_id res chain seq x y z
N PRO A 1 -5.11 40.97 -42.93
CA PRO A 1 -4.60 39.61 -42.63
C PRO A 1 -4.05 39.58 -41.20
N LEU A 2 -4.81 38.98 -40.29
CA LEU A 2 -4.42 38.83 -38.88
C LEU A 2 -3.47 37.63 -38.81
N GLU A 3 -2.18 37.87 -38.89
CA GLU A 3 -1.15 36.86 -38.62
C GLU A 3 -1.07 36.71 -37.10
N HIS A 4 -1.59 35.59 -36.61
CA HIS A 4 -1.58 35.22 -35.20
C HIS A 4 -0.13 34.84 -34.82
N GLU A 5 0.50 35.66 -33.98
CA GLU A 5 1.81 35.42 -33.37
C GLU A 5 1.74 34.24 -32.38
N GLU A 6 1.72 33.00 -32.89
CA GLU A 6 1.75 31.76 -32.08
C GLU A 6 3.17 31.20 -31.87
N SER A 7 4.21 31.98 -32.20
CA SER A 7 5.60 31.49 -32.23
C SER A 7 6.24 31.31 -30.84
N GLY A 8 5.83 32.09 -29.84
CA GLY A 8 6.40 32.03 -28.49
C GLY A 8 5.81 30.93 -27.59
N PHE A 9 4.52 30.61 -27.75
CA PHE A 9 3.81 29.66 -26.89
C PHE A 9 4.25 28.21 -27.16
N SER A 10 4.34 27.80 -28.45
CA SER A 10 4.84 26.47 -28.80
C SER A 10 6.27 26.25 -28.33
N SER A 11 7.16 27.22 -28.59
CA SER A 11 8.57 27.16 -28.18
C SER A 11 8.74 27.03 -26.65
N SER A 12 7.86 27.67 -25.89
CA SER A 12 7.87 27.59 -24.42
C SER A 12 7.32 26.26 -23.90
N LEU A 13 6.26 25.72 -24.51
CA LEU A 13 5.70 24.42 -24.16
C LEU A 13 6.67 23.27 -24.45
N ASP A 14 7.36 23.32 -25.59
CA ASP A 14 8.37 22.33 -25.96
C ASP A 14 9.52 22.30 -24.94
N SER A 15 9.95 23.47 -24.47
CA SER A 15 10.96 23.60 -23.42
C SER A 15 10.51 23.00 -22.07
N ILE A 16 9.25 23.25 -21.68
CA ILE A 16 8.66 22.69 -20.45
C ILE A 16 8.58 21.15 -20.55
N ARG A 17 8.13 20.64 -21.69
CA ARG A 17 8.04 19.19 -21.91
C ARG A 17 9.42 18.54 -21.82
N GLN A 18 10.42 19.14 -22.45
CA GLN A 18 11.79 18.67 -22.38
C GLN A 18 12.28 18.65 -20.92
N GLN A 19 11.99 19.70 -20.14
CA GLN A 19 12.35 19.77 -18.73
C GLN A 19 11.67 18.67 -17.90
N GLU A 20 10.39 18.38 -18.14
CA GLU A 20 9.67 17.30 -17.46
C GLU A 20 10.26 15.91 -17.79
N ASP A 21 10.61 15.67 -19.05
CA ASP A 21 11.23 14.44 -19.50
C ASP A 21 12.63 14.26 -18.87
N GLU A 22 13.46 15.31 -18.88
CA GLU A 22 14.78 15.31 -18.22
C GLU A 22 14.68 15.11 -16.70
N HIS A 23 13.70 15.75 -16.06
CA HIS A 23 13.45 15.59 -14.63
C HIS A 23 13.08 14.14 -14.30
N MET A 24 12.19 13.52 -15.10
CA MET A 24 11.82 12.12 -14.93
C MET A 24 13.04 11.20 -15.12
N GLU A 25 13.87 11.45 -16.13
CA GLU A 25 15.09 10.66 -16.36
C GLU A 25 16.08 10.74 -15.20
N MET A 26 16.26 11.92 -14.63
CA MET A 26 17.09 12.12 -13.44
C MET A 26 16.58 11.25 -12.28
N ILE A 27 15.30 11.35 -11.94
CA ILE A 27 14.70 10.57 -10.85
C ILE A 27 14.85 9.07 -11.08
N VAL A 28 14.56 8.58 -12.29
CA VAL A 28 14.70 7.16 -12.62
C VAL A 28 16.17 6.72 -12.54
N GLY A 29 17.09 7.59 -12.94
CA GLY A 29 18.52 7.38 -12.80
C GLY A 29 18.94 7.20 -11.34
N GLU A 30 18.42 8.01 -10.44
CA GLU A 30 18.68 7.89 -8.99
C GLU A 30 18.08 6.62 -8.40
N MET A 31 16.84 6.27 -8.77
CA MET A 31 16.22 5.00 -8.37
C MET A 31 17.06 3.79 -8.82
N ALA A 32 17.66 3.87 -10.01
CA ALA A 32 18.53 2.83 -10.54
C ALA A 32 19.84 2.67 -9.74
N LYS A 33 20.40 3.77 -9.23
CA LYS A 33 21.61 3.74 -8.40
C LYS A 33 21.38 2.99 -7.09
N LEU A 34 20.16 3.02 -6.56
CA LEU A 34 19.78 2.29 -5.35
C LEU A 34 19.78 0.76 -5.54
N LYS A 35 19.82 0.25 -6.78
CA LYS A 35 19.78 -1.19 -7.12
C LYS A 35 18.64 -1.94 -6.40
N VAL A 36 17.45 -1.37 -6.42
CA VAL A 36 16.26 -2.00 -5.85
C VAL A 36 15.68 -3.03 -6.81
N ASP A 37 15.34 -4.22 -6.30
CA ASP A 37 14.65 -5.24 -7.09
C ASP A 37 13.14 -4.97 -7.21
N LEU A 38 12.55 -4.31 -6.21
CA LEU A 38 11.12 -4.08 -6.09
C LEU A 38 10.83 -2.64 -5.65
N LEU A 39 10.01 -1.92 -6.43
CA LEU A 39 9.51 -0.59 -6.12
C LEU A 39 7.99 -0.63 -5.92
N LEU A 40 7.54 -0.20 -4.74
CA LEU A 40 6.12 -0.13 -4.38
C LEU A 40 5.64 1.33 -4.43
N VAL A 41 4.62 1.61 -5.23
CA VAL A 41 4.06 2.95 -5.42
C VAL A 41 2.58 2.96 -5.06
N GLY A 42 2.18 3.89 -4.20
CA GLY A 42 0.78 4.03 -3.81
C GLY A 42 -0.08 4.75 -4.85
N GLY A 43 0.52 5.66 -5.61
CA GLY A 43 -0.13 6.41 -6.69
C GLY A 43 -0.01 5.73 -8.05
N SER A 44 -0.19 6.55 -9.09
CA SER A 44 0.05 6.16 -10.48
C SER A 44 1.49 6.46 -10.89
N VAL A 45 1.95 5.78 -11.94
CA VAL A 45 3.25 6.01 -12.58
C VAL A 45 3.01 6.11 -14.08
N CYS A 46 3.62 7.10 -14.73
CA CYS A 46 3.52 7.31 -16.17
C CYS A 46 4.11 6.12 -16.94
N TYR A 47 3.61 5.92 -18.16
CA TYR A 47 4.05 4.80 -19.01
C TYR A 47 5.55 4.83 -19.27
N THR A 48 6.09 5.99 -19.63
CA THR A 48 7.52 6.16 -19.94
C THR A 48 8.42 5.79 -18.76
N ALA A 49 8.08 6.19 -17.53
CA ALA A 49 8.85 5.80 -16.35
C ALA A 49 8.78 4.29 -16.08
N LYS A 50 7.61 3.68 -16.24
CA LYS A 50 7.45 2.20 -16.11
C LYS A 50 8.41 1.49 -17.07
N GLU A 51 8.43 1.91 -18.32
CA GLU A 51 9.30 1.30 -19.33
C GLU A 51 10.79 1.50 -18.99
N LYS A 52 11.19 2.71 -18.59
CA LYS A 52 12.58 3.00 -18.18
C LYS A 52 13.01 2.20 -16.94
N LEU A 53 12.11 1.99 -15.97
CA LEU A 53 12.39 1.19 -14.78
C LEU A 53 12.49 -0.32 -15.12
N LEU A 54 11.59 -0.82 -15.95
CA LEU A 54 11.58 -2.22 -16.39
C LEU A 54 12.82 -2.56 -17.23
N LYS A 55 13.27 -1.65 -18.11
CA LYS A 55 14.53 -1.80 -18.86
C LYS A 55 15.75 -1.95 -17.95
N ARG A 56 15.67 -1.45 -16.71
CA ARG A 56 16.72 -1.57 -15.69
C ARG A 56 16.55 -2.79 -14.77
N GLY A 57 15.52 -3.61 -15.01
CA GLY A 57 15.25 -4.83 -14.24
C GLY A 57 14.54 -4.61 -12.91
N ILE A 58 13.96 -3.42 -12.69
CA ILE A 58 13.26 -3.10 -11.44
C ILE A 58 11.80 -3.53 -11.56
N ALA A 59 11.34 -4.40 -10.66
CA ALA A 59 9.92 -4.76 -10.59
C ALA A 59 9.11 -3.62 -9.97
N LEU A 60 8.00 -3.27 -10.58
CA LEU A 60 7.17 -2.14 -10.16
C LEU A 60 5.75 -2.59 -9.82
N ALA A 61 5.30 -2.30 -8.59
CA ALA A 61 3.91 -2.46 -8.18
C ALA A 61 3.27 -1.08 -7.95
N VAL A 62 2.17 -0.80 -8.67
CA VAL A 62 1.49 0.50 -8.68
C VAL A 62 0.10 0.34 -8.06
N GLY A 63 -0.44 1.40 -7.45
CA GLY A 63 -1.78 1.39 -6.82
C GLY A 63 -1.83 0.63 -5.49
N VAL A 64 -0.71 0.55 -4.78
CA VAL A 64 -0.66 -0.11 -3.47
C VAL A 64 -1.38 0.75 -2.43
N LYS A 65 -2.36 0.16 -1.73
CA LYS A 65 -3.11 0.88 -0.67
C LYS A 65 -2.15 1.45 0.39
N PRO A 66 -2.39 2.68 0.90
CA PRO A 66 -1.50 3.30 1.90
C PRO A 66 -1.39 2.47 3.18
N SER A 67 -2.46 1.79 3.59
CA SER A 67 -2.45 0.86 4.74
C SER A 67 -1.48 -0.30 4.56
N VAL A 68 -1.24 -0.76 3.32
CA VAL A 68 -0.29 -1.83 3.01
C VAL A 68 1.13 -1.26 3.00
N LEU A 69 1.37 -0.10 2.38
CA LEU A 69 2.67 0.57 2.41
C LEU A 69 3.15 0.86 3.84
N ALA A 70 2.25 1.33 4.72
CA ALA A 70 2.59 1.55 6.13
C ALA A 70 2.96 0.26 6.87
N ARG A 71 2.35 -0.88 6.51
CA ARG A 71 2.73 -2.19 7.07
C ARG A 71 4.10 -2.63 6.56
N VAL A 72 4.33 -2.54 5.25
CA VAL A 72 5.62 -2.90 4.64
C VAL A 72 6.75 -2.03 5.20
N SER A 73 6.53 -0.72 5.33
CA SER A 73 7.47 0.23 5.92
C SER A 73 7.97 -0.19 7.31
N ARG A 74 7.07 -0.68 8.18
CA ARG A 74 7.43 -1.19 9.51
C ARG A 74 8.22 -2.50 9.45
N CYS A 75 7.95 -3.35 8.46
CA CYS A 75 8.64 -4.63 8.29
C CYS A 75 10.03 -4.47 7.66
N THR A 76 10.20 -3.51 6.75
CA THR A 76 11.47 -3.29 6.04
C THR A 76 12.33 -2.19 6.67
N ASN A 77 11.87 -1.56 7.75
CA ASN A 77 12.49 -0.41 8.40
C ASN A 77 12.82 0.72 7.40
N THR A 78 11.89 0.99 6.49
CA THR A 78 12.08 1.97 5.41
C THR A 78 10.96 3.00 5.45
N PRO A 79 11.28 4.30 5.44
CA PRO A 79 10.24 5.32 5.35
C PRO A 79 9.52 5.26 3.99
N VAL A 80 8.22 5.52 4.00
CA VAL A 80 7.47 5.72 2.76
C VAL A 80 7.79 7.13 2.25
N LEU A 81 8.39 7.21 1.07
CA LEU A 81 8.70 8.50 0.44
C LEU A 81 7.41 9.11 -0.14
N LEU A 82 7.22 10.40 0.13
CA LEU A 82 6.05 11.14 -0.35
C LEU A 82 6.26 11.75 -1.74
N SER A 83 7.52 11.99 -2.11
CA SER A 83 7.91 12.57 -3.39
C SER A 83 9.03 11.78 -4.03
N PRO A 84 9.02 11.62 -5.37
CA PRO A 84 10.11 10.98 -6.10
C PRO A 84 11.46 11.67 -5.88
N ALA A 85 11.49 12.98 -5.63
CA ALA A 85 12.74 13.70 -5.37
C ALA A 85 13.46 13.24 -4.09
N GLN A 86 12.72 12.68 -3.12
CA GLN A 86 13.28 12.17 -1.87
C GLN A 86 14.08 10.88 -2.05
N VAL A 87 14.05 10.27 -3.24
CA VAL A 87 14.90 9.11 -3.58
C VAL A 87 16.39 9.48 -3.50
N LEU A 88 16.73 10.73 -3.75
CA LEU A 88 18.09 11.26 -3.63
C LEU A 88 18.57 11.12 -2.16
N GLY A 89 19.37 10.08 -1.89
CA GLY A 89 19.88 9.78 -0.55
C GLY A 89 18.99 8.88 0.30
N ALA A 90 17.89 8.34 -0.25
CA ALA A 90 17.09 7.34 0.45
C ALA A 90 17.82 5.99 0.52
N MET A 91 17.72 5.31 1.67
CA MET A 91 18.19 3.92 1.80
C MET A 91 17.03 2.95 1.52
N PRO A 92 17.20 1.97 0.61
CA PRO A 92 16.17 0.99 0.33
C PRO A 92 16.00 0.02 1.50
N GLY A 93 14.77 -0.46 1.67
CA GLY A 93 14.45 -1.54 2.58
C GLY A 93 14.99 -2.88 2.13
N THR A 94 15.19 -3.78 3.09
CA THR A 94 15.56 -5.16 2.81
C THR A 94 14.39 -6.10 3.08
N CYS A 95 14.25 -7.11 2.22
CA CYS A 95 13.27 -8.17 2.34
C CYS A 95 13.92 -9.47 1.86
N GLY A 96 13.62 -10.59 2.51
CA GLY A 96 14.24 -11.88 2.16
C GLY A 96 13.74 -12.47 0.85
N ARG A 97 12.43 -12.36 0.56
CA ARG A 97 11.83 -12.90 -0.66
C ARG A 97 10.50 -12.23 -0.97
N TRP A 98 10.24 -11.99 -2.25
CA TRP A 98 8.93 -11.57 -2.76
C TRP A 98 8.48 -12.51 -3.87
N ARG A 99 7.16 -12.63 -4.07
CA ARG A 99 6.55 -13.47 -5.11
C ARG A 99 5.19 -12.92 -5.51
N VAL A 100 4.77 -13.21 -6.73
CA VAL A 100 3.45 -12.87 -7.25
C VAL A 100 2.61 -14.14 -7.29
N GLU A 101 1.42 -14.09 -6.69
CA GLU A 101 0.47 -15.20 -6.69
C GLU A 101 -0.88 -14.71 -7.21
N ASN A 102 -1.50 -15.52 -8.08
CA ASN A 102 -2.87 -15.27 -8.52
C ASN A 102 -3.84 -15.94 -7.56
N VAL A 103 -4.63 -15.15 -6.85
CA VAL A 103 -5.64 -15.67 -5.91
C VAL A 103 -7.01 -15.57 -6.59
N SER A 104 -7.55 -16.71 -7.03
CA SER A 104 -8.95 -16.80 -7.46
C SER A 104 -9.81 -16.92 -6.20
N VAL A 105 -10.45 -15.82 -5.80
CA VAL A 105 -11.52 -15.89 -4.80
C VAL A 105 -12.75 -16.54 -5.44
N PRO A 106 -13.29 -17.63 -4.87
CA PRO A 106 -14.57 -18.17 -5.32
C PRO A 106 -15.62 -17.10 -5.03
N VAL A 107 -16.19 -16.54 -6.09
CA VAL A 107 -17.31 -15.61 -5.98
C VAL A 107 -18.53 -16.46 -5.70
N GLU A 108 -18.87 -16.59 -4.42
CA GLU A 108 -20.19 -17.08 -4.02
C GLU A 108 -21.23 -16.15 -4.68
N PRO A 109 -22.11 -16.66 -5.55
CA PRO A 109 -23.12 -15.84 -6.19
C PRO A 109 -23.99 -15.17 -5.11
N PRO A 110 -24.44 -13.92 -5.30
CA PRO A 110 -25.33 -13.28 -4.36
C PRO A 110 -26.58 -14.16 -4.21
N SER A 111 -26.74 -14.78 -3.04
CA SER A 111 -27.91 -15.56 -2.64
C SER A 111 -29.13 -14.64 -2.51
N ILE A 112 -29.67 -14.22 -3.66
CA ILE A 112 -31.03 -13.66 -3.80
C ILE A 112 -31.98 -14.81 -4.15
N ALA A 113 -32.11 -15.80 -3.27
CA ALA A 113 -33.26 -16.70 -3.17
C ALA A 113 -33.01 -17.80 -2.12
N ALA A 114 -33.32 -17.52 -0.86
CA ALA A 114 -33.85 -18.54 0.04
C ALA A 114 -34.81 -17.83 0.99
N GLY A 115 -36.10 -18.08 0.75
CA GLY A 115 -37.19 -17.40 1.44
C GLY A 115 -37.12 -17.53 2.96
N MET A 116 -37.71 -16.54 3.62
CA MET A 116 -38.15 -16.66 5.00
C MET A 116 -39.00 -17.94 5.16
N SER A 117 -38.43 -18.99 5.75
CA SER A 117 -39.23 -19.91 6.56
C SER A 117 -39.12 -19.44 8.00
N VAL A 118 -40.16 -18.74 8.44
CA VAL A 118 -40.43 -18.46 9.85
C VAL A 118 -40.42 -19.78 10.63
N LEU A 119 -39.43 -19.97 11.52
CA LEU A 119 -39.46 -20.99 12.55
C LEU A 119 -40.20 -20.40 13.77
N PRO A 120 -41.18 -21.09 14.38
CA PRO A 120 -41.78 -20.59 15.60
C PRO A 120 -40.80 -20.75 16.76
N ALA A 121 -40.67 -19.68 17.56
CA ALA A 121 -39.87 -19.63 18.76
C ALA A 121 -40.35 -20.66 19.80
N ALA A 122 -39.62 -21.75 19.95
CA ALA A 122 -39.75 -22.62 21.12
C ALA A 122 -38.89 -22.05 22.25
N VAL A 123 -39.55 -21.38 23.19
CA VAL A 123 -38.98 -20.90 24.46
C VAL A 123 -38.64 -22.11 25.34
N PRO A 124 -37.39 -22.29 25.82
CA PRO A 124 -37.13 -23.27 26.88
C PRO A 124 -37.51 -22.68 28.25
N PRO A 125 -38.16 -23.45 29.14
CA PRO A 125 -38.43 -22.99 30.50
C PRO A 125 -37.14 -22.89 31.32
N ARG A 126 -37.01 -21.77 32.06
CA ARG A 126 -36.04 -21.57 33.15
C ARG A 126 -36.14 -22.73 34.14
N VAL A 127 -35.04 -23.43 34.37
CA VAL A 127 -34.80 -24.12 35.64
C VAL A 127 -33.70 -23.39 36.38
N VAL A 128 -34.07 -22.90 37.56
CA VAL A 128 -33.17 -22.42 38.59
C VAL A 128 -32.68 -23.64 39.36
N THR A 129 -31.38 -23.80 39.54
CA THR A 129 -30.86 -24.55 40.70
C THR A 129 -29.53 -23.94 41.14
N SER A 130 -29.57 -23.54 42.40
CA SER A 130 -28.51 -23.11 43.31
C SER A 130 -27.40 -24.13 43.55
N GLY A 131 -26.24 -23.65 43.99
CA GLY A 131 -25.21 -24.43 44.72
C GLY A 131 -23.82 -24.24 44.11
N SER A 132 -23.03 -23.26 44.54
CA SER A 132 -22.22 -23.17 45.76
C SER A 132 -20.81 -23.76 45.61
N SER A 133 -19.84 -22.90 45.93
CA SER A 133 -18.52 -23.20 46.51
C SER A 133 -17.36 -23.50 45.56
N GLY A 134 -16.31 -22.68 45.64
CA GLY A 134 -14.96 -23.16 45.33
C GLY A 134 -13.94 -22.13 44.85
N LEU A 135 -13.34 -21.40 45.81
CA LEU A 135 -11.91 -21.03 45.85
C LEU A 135 -11.35 -19.94 44.88
N MET A 136 -11.09 -18.78 45.49
CA MET A 136 -10.01 -17.83 45.19
C MET A 136 -8.60 -18.39 45.57
N PRO A 137 -7.50 -17.63 45.42
CA PRO A 137 -7.03 -16.79 44.32
C PRO A 137 -5.57 -17.13 43.90
N SER A 138 -5.07 -16.55 42.80
CA SER A 138 -3.62 -16.53 42.48
C SER A 138 -3.03 -15.13 42.70
N PRO A 139 -1.81 -14.99 43.26
CA PRO A 139 -1.22 -13.70 43.63
C PRO A 139 -0.09 -13.22 42.67
N ALA A 140 0.41 -12.02 43.01
CA ALA A 140 1.62 -11.29 42.54
C ALA A 140 1.42 -10.42 41.28
N CYS A 141 1.29 -9.08 41.36
CA CYS A 141 2.18 -8.02 41.88
C CYS A 141 3.58 -7.95 41.24
N GLY A 142 3.82 -6.83 40.55
CA GLY A 142 5.11 -6.32 40.09
C GLY A 142 5.04 -5.91 38.61
N GLY A 143 5.24 -4.67 38.17
CA GLY A 143 5.62 -3.42 38.81
C GLY A 143 6.09 -2.43 37.72
N SER A 144 5.78 -1.14 37.91
CA SER A 144 6.44 0.09 37.37
C SER A 144 6.57 0.30 35.85
N MET A 145 6.00 1.40 35.29
CA MET A 145 6.61 2.74 35.07
C MET A 145 7.89 2.67 34.21
N GLY A 146 8.13 3.48 33.19
CA GLY A 146 7.59 4.76 32.76
C GLY A 146 8.44 5.25 31.57
N ILE A 147 8.02 6.35 30.98
CA ILE A 147 8.55 7.01 29.78
C ILE A 147 9.86 7.76 30.10
N ALA A 148 10.87 7.64 29.24
CA ALA A 148 11.72 8.71 28.70
C ALA A 148 12.60 8.13 27.58
#